data_AF-A0A6P6XXY9-F1
#
_entry.id   AF-A0A6P6XXY9-F1
#
_cell.length_a   1.000
_cell.length_b   1.000
_cell.length_c   1.000
_cell.angle_alpha   90.00
_cell.angle_beta   90.00
_cell.angle_gamma   90.00
#
_symmetry.space_group_name_H-M   'P 1'
#
loop_
_entity.id
_entity.type
_entity.pdbx_description
1 polymer ?
#
loop_
_entity_poly.entity_id
_entity_poly.type
_entity_poly.pdbx_seq_one_letter_code
_entity_poly.pdbx_strand_id
1 'polypeptide(L)'
;MKISPRKKTNIQPKSKSKMSEMISKYNKDSKPMMCGGLASESTEISDHVREMVKKFQPKVETKFGRKLERFEPVKIRTQVVAGINYFIKCHIGGDDYVHIRIYEPLPCMAQEPELTAIHSELKKLDDPLEYFQH
;
A
#
# COMPACT_ATOMS: atom_id res chain seq x y z
N MET A 1 -7.61 -56.03 -47.16
CA MET A 1 -8.10 -55.59 -45.83
C MET A 1 -7.81 -54.10 -45.68
N LYS A 2 -8.84 -53.26 -45.58
CA LYS A 2 -8.70 -51.80 -45.42
C LYS A 2 -8.65 -51.46 -43.93
N ILE A 3 -7.61 -50.76 -43.48
CA ILE A 3 -7.42 -50.35 -42.08
C ILE A 3 -8.07 -48.97 -41.93
N SER A 4 -9.10 -48.86 -41.08
CA SER A 4 -9.79 -47.60 -40.79
C SER A 4 -8.94 -46.66 -39.92
N PRO A 5 -8.96 -45.33 -40.14
CA PRO A 5 -8.21 -44.39 -39.32
C PRO A 5 -8.84 -44.18 -37.93
N ARG A 6 -8.00 -44.20 -36.89
CA ARG A 6 -8.34 -43.93 -35.49
C ARG A 6 -8.74 -42.46 -35.31
N LYS A 7 -9.97 -42.19 -34.87
CA LYS A 7 -10.49 -40.84 -34.56
C LYS A 7 -9.60 -40.15 -33.51
N LYS A 8 -9.08 -38.97 -33.83
CA LYS A 8 -8.48 -38.04 -32.85
C LYS A 8 -9.61 -37.53 -31.95
N THR A 9 -9.60 -37.88 -30.67
CA THR A 9 -10.51 -37.29 -29.69
C THR A 9 -10.04 -35.87 -29.39
N ASN A 10 -10.73 -34.89 -29.97
CA ASN A 10 -10.58 -33.47 -29.69
C ASN A 10 -11.15 -33.19 -28.29
N ILE A 11 -10.29 -33.10 -27.29
CA ILE A 11 -10.67 -32.68 -25.94
C ILE A 11 -10.94 -31.18 -26.03
N GLN A 12 -12.20 -30.80 -26.18
CA GLN A 12 -12.64 -29.41 -26.05
C GLN A 12 -12.23 -28.90 -24.65
N PRO A 13 -11.63 -27.70 -24.54
CA PRO A 13 -11.27 -27.16 -23.23
C PRO A 13 -12.56 -26.89 -22.44
N LYS A 14 -12.69 -27.57 -21.29
CA LYS A 14 -13.80 -27.39 -20.35
C LYS A 14 -13.89 -25.92 -19.97
N SER A 15 -15.09 -25.34 -20.10
CA SER A 15 -15.39 -24.00 -19.64
C SER A 15 -14.91 -23.82 -18.20
N LYS A 16 -14.09 -22.80 -17.97
CA LYS A 16 -13.60 -22.46 -16.63
C LYS A 16 -14.82 -22.11 -15.77
N SER A 17 -14.91 -22.69 -14.58
CA SER A 17 -16.01 -22.38 -13.67
C SER A 17 -15.91 -20.91 -13.25
N LYS A 18 -17.06 -20.27 -13.01
CA LYS A 18 -17.13 -18.88 -12.52
C LYS A 18 -16.29 -18.67 -11.26
N MET A 19 -16.17 -19.71 -10.41
CA MET A 19 -15.27 -19.75 -9.26
C MET A 19 -13.78 -19.69 -9.66
N SER A 20 -13.36 -20.45 -10.67
CA SER A 20 -11.98 -20.40 -11.17
C SER A 20 -11.63 -19.07 -11.85
N GLU A 21 -12.59 -18.42 -12.49
CA GLU A 21 -12.43 -17.05 -13.00
C GLU A 21 -12.34 -16.03 -11.87
N MET A 22 -13.16 -16.17 -10.83
CA MET A 22 -13.10 -15.32 -9.64
C MET A 22 -11.78 -15.48 -8.87
N ILE A 23 -11.29 -16.71 -8.71
CA ILE A 23 -9.98 -16.99 -8.09
C ILE A 23 -8.84 -16.43 -8.94
N SER A 24 -8.91 -16.62 -10.27
CA SER A 24 -7.90 -16.05 -11.18
C SER A 24 -7.93 -14.52 -11.21
N LYS A 25 -9.09 -13.89 -11.04
CA LYS A 25 -9.23 -12.44 -10.92
C LYS A 25 -8.61 -11.94 -9.62
N TYR A 26 -8.89 -12.62 -8.50
CA TYR A 26 -8.32 -12.29 -7.19
C TYR A 26 -6.80 -12.43 -7.13
N ASN A 27 -6.24 -13.41 -7.84
CA ASN A 27 -4.80 -13.66 -7.92
C ASN A 27 -4.05 -12.77 -8.94
N LYS A 28 -4.76 -11.96 -9.73
CA LYS A 28 -4.12 -11.09 -10.75
C LYS A 28 -3.53 -9.81 -10.14
N ASP A 29 -4.11 -9.35 -9.04
CA ASP A 29 -3.77 -8.07 -8.41
C ASP A 29 -3.05 -8.26 -7.05
N SER A 30 -3.04 -9.47 -6.49
CA SER A 30 -2.35 -9.79 -5.24
C SER A 30 -0.91 -10.24 -5.48
N LYS A 31 -0.03 -9.26 -5.72
CA LYS A 31 1.43 -9.48 -5.67
C LYS A 31 1.77 -10.01 -4.26
N PRO A 32 2.49 -11.13 -4.11
CA PRO A 32 2.80 -11.68 -2.79
C PRO A 32 3.57 -10.64 -1.97
N MET A 33 3.01 -10.21 -0.84
CA MET A 33 3.67 -9.27 0.06
C MET A 33 4.72 -10.03 0.86
N MET A 34 6.00 -9.81 0.54
CA MET A 34 7.10 -10.40 1.31
C MET A 34 7.32 -9.59 2.59
N CYS A 35 7.54 -10.28 3.73
CA CYS A 35 7.97 -9.63 4.96
C CYS A 35 9.29 -8.86 4.71
N GLY A 36 9.37 -7.62 5.19
CA GLY A 36 10.50 -6.71 5.00
C GLY A 36 10.54 -5.99 3.64
N GLY A 37 9.79 -6.43 2.63
CA GLY A 37 9.74 -5.78 1.32
C GLY A 37 8.83 -4.55 1.30
N LEU A 38 9.26 -3.47 0.65
CA LEU A 38 8.41 -2.31 0.40
C LEU A 38 7.46 -2.59 -0.77
N ALA A 39 6.15 -2.45 -0.53
CA ALA A 39 5.11 -2.63 -1.54
C ALA A 39 5.25 -1.62 -2.69
N SER A 40 4.49 -1.81 -3.77
CA SER A 40 4.42 -0.78 -4.82
C SER A 40 3.67 0.46 -4.32
N GLU A 41 3.97 1.62 -4.88
CA GLU A 41 3.24 2.85 -4.57
C GLU A 41 1.77 2.74 -5.00
N SER A 42 0.87 3.24 -4.16
CA SER A 42 -0.57 3.28 -4.41
C SER A 42 -1.14 4.66 -4.07
N THR A 43 -2.17 5.06 -4.81
CA THR A 43 -3.01 6.23 -4.52
C THR A 43 -4.30 5.84 -3.81
N GLU A 44 -4.55 4.55 -3.60
CA GLU A 44 -5.70 4.04 -2.86
C GLU A 44 -5.41 4.12 -1.35
N ILE A 45 -5.97 5.14 -0.71
CA ILE A 45 -5.84 5.36 0.73
C ILE A 45 -7.14 4.96 1.43
N SER A 46 -7.08 3.94 2.29
CA SER A 46 -8.21 3.50 3.10
C SER A 46 -8.58 4.50 4.19
N ASP A 47 -9.84 4.47 4.65
CA ASP A 47 -10.32 5.35 5.71
C ASP A 47 -9.54 5.18 7.01
N HIS A 48 -9.15 3.95 7.35
CA HIS A 48 -8.27 3.65 8.49
C HIS A 48 -6.96 4.44 8.44
N VAL A 49 -6.29 4.46 7.29
CA VAL A 49 -5.03 5.22 7.13
C VAL A 49 -5.30 6.72 7.20
N ARG A 50 -6.40 7.21 6.62
CA ARG A 50 -6.76 8.64 6.68
C ARG A 50 -6.98 9.10 8.13
N GLU A 51 -7.73 8.34 8.90
CA GLU A 51 -7.97 8.61 10.31
C GLU A 51 -6.69 8.55 11.14
N MET A 52 -5.85 7.53 10.89
CA MET A 52 -4.56 7.37 11.55
C MET A 52 -3.64 8.55 11.27
N VAL A 53 -3.50 8.97 10.00
CA VAL A 53 -2.71 10.13 9.59
C VAL A 53 -3.20 11.39 10.30
N LYS A 54 -4.51 11.63 10.30
CA LYS A 54 -5.11 12.82 10.94
C LYS A 54 -4.74 12.94 12.42
N LYS A 55 -4.68 11.82 13.16
CA LYS A 55 -4.26 11.82 14.58
C LYS A 55 -2.82 12.34 14.78
N PHE A 56 -1.95 12.22 13.78
CA PHE A 56 -0.56 12.65 13.87
C PHE A 56 -0.29 14.07 13.38
N GLN A 57 -1.27 14.76 12.79
CA GLN A 57 -1.11 16.13 12.30
C GLN A 57 -0.46 17.07 13.34
N PRO A 58 -0.85 17.10 14.62
CA PRO A 58 -0.24 18.00 15.61
C PRO A 58 1.26 17.73 15.83
N LYS A 59 1.69 16.47 15.76
CA LYS A 59 3.11 16.11 15.90
C LYS A 59 3.92 16.56 14.69
N VAL A 60 3.34 16.44 13.48
CA VAL A 60 3.96 16.91 12.24
C VAL A 60 4.10 18.44 12.28
N GLU A 61 3.04 19.17 12.61
CA GLU A 61 3.07 20.64 12.77
C GLU A 61 4.15 21.10 13.75
N THR A 62 4.26 20.42 14.89
CA THR A 62 5.28 20.71 15.90
C THR A 62 6.70 20.52 15.33
N LYS A 63 6.96 19.46 14.56
CA LYS A 63 8.28 19.21 13.97
C LYS A 63 8.66 20.29 12.94
N PHE A 64 7.71 20.75 12.13
CA PHE A 64 7.97 21.80 11.14
C PHE A 64 7.88 23.22 11.70
N GLY A 65 7.45 23.40 12.94
CA GLY A 65 7.29 24.71 13.56
C GLY A 65 6.24 25.59 12.86
N ARG A 66 5.32 25.00 12.10
CA ARG A 66 4.24 25.72 11.39
C ARG A 66 2.95 24.92 11.39
N LYS A 67 1.82 25.62 11.38
CA LYS A 67 0.52 24.99 11.10
C LYS A 67 0.45 24.59 9.64
N LEU A 68 -0.18 23.44 9.38
CA LEU A 68 -0.41 22.97 8.01
C LEU A 68 -1.82 23.39 7.60
N GLU A 69 -1.95 24.03 6.45
CA GLU A 69 -3.26 24.42 5.89
C GLU A 69 -4.08 23.17 5.51
N ARG A 70 -3.39 22.16 5.02
CA ARG A 70 -3.94 20.85 4.66
C ARG A 70 -3.07 19.74 5.25
N PHE A 71 -3.65 18.57 5.44
CA PHE A 71 -2.88 17.38 5.79
C PHE A 71 -3.57 16.13 5.23
N GLU A 72 -3.45 15.97 3.91
CA GLU A 72 -4.20 14.95 3.15
C GLU A 72 -3.26 13.88 2.59
N PRO A 73 -3.42 12.60 2.94
CA PRO A 73 -2.62 11.52 2.36
C PRO A 73 -2.98 11.32 0.88
N VAL A 74 -1.97 11.34 0.01
CA VAL A 74 -2.14 11.22 -1.46
C VAL A 74 -1.51 9.98 -2.06
N LYS A 75 -0.43 9.47 -1.44
CA LYS A 75 0.27 8.25 -1.86
C LYS A 75 0.71 7.46 -0.65
N ILE A 76 0.72 6.14 -0.78
CA ILE A 76 1.11 5.21 0.27
C ILE A 76 1.99 4.08 -0.27
N ARG A 77 2.90 3.62 0.59
CA ARG A 77 3.57 2.33 0.48
C ARG A 77 3.54 1.65 1.82
N THR A 78 3.42 0.34 1.81
CA THR A 78 3.41 -0.47 3.03
C THR A 78 4.59 -1.42 3.05
N GLN A 79 5.05 -1.76 4.25
CA GLN A 79 6.05 -2.79 4.47
C GLN A 79 5.61 -3.65 5.64
N VAL A 80 5.42 -4.93 5.39
CA VAL A 80 5.05 -5.92 6.42
C VAL A 80 6.28 -6.21 7.28
N VAL A 81 6.14 -6.14 8.59
CA VAL A 81 7.16 -6.46 9.60
C VAL A 81 6.49 -7.26 10.73
N ALA A 82 6.94 -7.15 11.99
CA ALA A 82 6.16 -7.58 13.17
C ALA A 82 4.97 -6.62 13.44
N GLY A 83 4.25 -6.24 12.40
CA GLY A 83 3.34 -5.10 12.30
C GLY A 83 3.34 -4.58 10.86
N ILE A 84 2.94 -3.33 10.65
CA ILE A 84 2.95 -2.69 9.33
C ILE A 84 3.63 -1.32 9.45
N ASN A 85 4.66 -1.08 8.64
CA ASN A 85 5.12 0.29 8.39
C ASN A 85 4.31 0.87 7.22
N TYR A 86 3.71 2.03 7.42
CA TYR A 86 3.11 2.86 6.38
C TYR A 86 4.05 4.02 6.08
N PHE A 87 4.49 4.11 4.83
CA PHE A 87 5.14 5.28 4.26
C PHE A 87 4.05 6.05 3.54
N ILE A 88 3.86 7.32 3.88
CA ILE A 88 2.71 8.10 3.43
C ILE A 88 3.21 9.47 2.96
N LYS A 89 2.83 9.86 1.75
CA LYS A 89 2.98 11.22 1.25
C LYS A 89 1.70 11.99 1.56
N CYS A 90 1.82 13.07 2.31
CA CYS A 90 0.71 13.98 2.61
C CYS A 90 0.89 15.31 1.87
N HIS A 91 -0.17 15.82 1.23
CA HIS A 91 -0.24 17.18 0.72
C HIS A 91 -0.50 18.15 1.86
N ILE A 92 0.29 19.22 1.93
CA ILE A 92 0.26 20.17 3.05
C ILE A 92 -0.07 21.61 2.67
N GLY A 93 -0.42 21.85 1.40
CA GLY A 93 -0.75 23.17 0.85
C GLY A 93 0.18 23.55 -0.30
N GLY A 94 -0.32 24.37 -1.24
CA GLY A 94 0.41 24.75 -2.45
C GLY A 94 0.98 23.55 -3.20
N ASP A 95 2.28 23.57 -3.49
CA ASP A 95 3.02 22.46 -4.12
C ASP A 95 3.89 21.69 -3.11
N ASP A 96 3.60 21.81 -1.81
CA ASP A 96 4.38 21.18 -0.75
C ASP A 96 3.72 19.90 -0.22
N TYR A 97 4.58 18.93 0.04
CA TYR A 97 4.23 17.62 0.58
C TYR A 97 5.18 17.27 1.73
N VAL A 98 4.76 16.31 2.54
CA VAL A 98 5.61 15.69 3.55
C VAL A 98 5.52 14.18 3.44
N HIS A 99 6.65 13.50 3.62
CA HIS A 99 6.66 12.05 3.78
C HIS A 99 6.73 11.71 5.27
N ILE A 100 5.80 10.88 5.73
CA ILE A 100 5.76 10.38 7.10
C ILE A 100 5.82 8.86 7.10
N ARG A 101 6.34 8.31 8.20
CA ARG A 101 6.35 6.88 8.47
C ARG A 101 5.60 6.61 9.76
N ILE A 102 4.57 5.77 9.67
CA ILE A 102 3.80 5.32 10.82
C ILE A 102 3.99 3.81 10.97
N TYR A 103 4.29 3.36 12.19
CA TYR A 103 4.30 1.95 12.53
C TYR A 103 2.98 1.60 13.21
N GLU A 104 2.29 0.59 12.68
CA GLU A 104 1.11 -0.01 13.30
C GLU A 104 1.49 -1.41 13.83
N PRO A 105 1.46 -1.61 15.15
CA PRO A 105 1.71 -2.92 15.76
C PRO A 105 0.67 -3.97 15.32
N LEU A 106 1.01 -5.26 15.47
CA LEU A 106 0.04 -6.33 15.26
C LEU A 106 -1.12 -6.22 16.27
N PRO A 107 -2.36 -6.61 15.91
CA PRO A 107 -3.52 -6.51 16.80
C PRO A 107 -3.35 -7.20 18.16
N CYS A 108 -2.57 -8.28 18.23
CA CYS A 108 -2.29 -9.01 19.47
C CYS A 108 -1.39 -8.24 20.45
N MET A 109 -0.71 -7.19 20.01
CA MET A 109 0.19 -6.39 20.85
C MET A 109 -0.52 -5.31 21.64
N ALA A 110 -1.81 -5.03 21.35
CA ALA A 110 -2.64 -4.02 22.03
C ALA A 110 -1.95 -2.65 22.20
N GLN A 111 -1.18 -2.25 21.19
CA GLN A 111 -0.45 -0.99 21.15
C GLN A 111 -1.01 -0.10 20.05
N GLU A 112 -1.08 1.20 20.32
CA GLU A 112 -1.50 2.20 19.34
C GLU A 112 -0.43 2.41 18.27
N PRO A 113 -0.81 2.90 17.07
CA PRO A 113 0.14 3.31 16.05
C PRO A 113 1.10 4.39 16.55
N GLU A 114 2.30 4.44 15.96
CA GLU A 114 3.34 5.40 16.29
C GLU A 114 3.90 6.07 15.03
N LEU A 115 4.00 7.41 15.06
CA LEU A 115 4.74 8.17 14.06
C LEU A 115 6.25 8.01 14.30
N THR A 116 6.89 7.14 13.52
CA THR A 116 8.28 6.72 13.71
C THR A 116 9.28 7.59 12.96
N ALA A 117 8.88 8.20 11.83
CA ALA A 117 9.73 9.14 11.11
C ALA A 117 8.91 10.19 10.37
N ILE A 118 9.53 11.35 10.15
CA ILE A 118 9.01 12.42 9.30
C ILE A 118 10.21 12.94 8.53
N HIS A 119 10.14 13.01 7.21
CA HIS A 119 11.20 13.60 6.41
C HIS A 119 11.41 15.07 6.80
N SER A 120 12.65 15.49 7.04
CA SER A 120 12.99 16.86 7.47
C SER A 120 12.67 17.91 6.40
N GLU A 121 12.89 17.54 5.14
CA GLU A 121 12.67 18.41 3.99
C GLU A 121 11.26 18.26 3.44
N LEU A 122 10.73 19.38 2.94
CA LEU A 122 9.50 19.40 2.16
C LEU A 122 9.72 18.66 0.85
N LYS A 123 8.69 17.92 0.44
CA LYS A 123 8.66 17.12 -0.78
C LYS A 123 7.74 17.73 -1.81
N LYS A 124 7.89 17.25 -3.04
CA LYS A 124 7.04 17.56 -4.18
C LYS A 124 6.19 16.35 -4.56
N LEU A 125 5.22 16.58 -5.43
CA LEU A 125 4.30 15.54 -5.90
C LEU A 125 5.05 14.37 -6.55
N ASP A 126 6.13 14.69 -7.27
CA ASP A 126 6.88 13.75 -8.11
C ASP A 126 7.98 13.01 -7.35
N ASP A 127 8.35 13.49 -6.15
CA ASP A 127 9.37 12.82 -5.33
C ASP A 127 8.95 11.38 -5.00
N PRO A 128 9.82 10.38 -5.19
CA PRO A 128 9.44 9.00 -4.94
C PRO A 128 9.20 8.77 -3.43
N LEU A 129 8.17 7.99 -3.10
CA LEU A 129 7.96 7.52 -1.74
C LEU A 129 8.84 6.30 -1.50
N GLU A 130 10.05 6.52 -0.99
CA GLU A 130 11.03 5.48 -0.69
C GLU A 130 11.06 5.13 0.80
N TYR A 131 11.87 4.14 1.16
CA TYR A 131 12.14 3.84 2.56
C TYR A 131 12.95 4.97 3.21
N PHE A 132 12.58 5.35 4.43
CA PHE A 132 13.35 6.25 5.30
C PHE A 132 13.11 5.92 6.78
N GLN A 133 14.02 6.39 7.65
CA GLN A 133 13.94 6.11 9.09
C GLN A 133 14.26 7.32 10.01
N HIS A 134 14.62 8.49 9.47
CA HIS A 134 14.96 9.68 10.25
C HIS A 134 14.46 10.95 9.56
#